data_AF-A0A0V7ZSA9-F1
#
_entry.id   AF-A0A0V7ZSA9-F1
#
_cell.length_a   1.000
_cell.length_b   1.000
_cell.length_c   1.000
_cell.angle_alpha   90.00
_cell.angle_beta   90.00
_cell.angle_gamma   90.00
#
_symmetry.space_group_name_H-M   'P 1'
#
loop_
_entity.id
_entity.type
_entity.pdbx_description
1 polymer ?
#
loop_
_entity_poly.entity_id
_entity_poly.type
_entity_poly.pdbx_seq_one_letter_code
_entity_poly.pdbx_strand_id
1 'polypeptide(L)'
;MNFIKKFFNRFIKRLNMSQENISPNNHIEEYLDYYCSLFCSPKLAVLLKGEWGCGKTWFINQYREKLKSQNKKSLYVSLYGVNSYSEIEDSPFQQLHPILASKQMVIAGKVFKGFLKGALKIDLNMVKMKGHGLFLSQR
;
A
#
# COMPACT_ATOMS: atom_id res chain seq x y z
N MET A 1 56.24 -6.74 -12.85
CA MET A 1 55.57 -7.04 -11.56
C MET A 1 54.11 -6.55 -11.45
N ASN A 2 53.74 -5.40 -12.04
CA ASN A 2 52.38 -4.83 -11.91
C ASN A 2 51.29 -5.54 -12.74
N PHE A 3 51.65 -6.17 -13.86
CA PHE A 3 50.70 -6.89 -14.71
C PHE A 3 50.13 -8.13 -14.03
N ILE A 4 51.00 -8.94 -13.40
CA ILE A 4 50.61 -10.14 -12.66
C ILE A 4 49.73 -9.77 -11.48
N LYS A 5 50.09 -8.72 -10.69
CA LYS A 5 49.23 -8.23 -9.60
C LYS A 5 47.86 -7.75 -10.08
N LYS A 6 47.80 -7.03 -11.21
CA LYS A 6 46.54 -6.54 -11.80
C LYS A 6 45.68 -7.69 -12.33
N PHE A 7 46.30 -8.67 -12.97
CA PHE A 7 45.64 -9.88 -13.45
C PHE A 7 45.11 -10.71 -12.27
N PHE A 8 45.93 -10.92 -11.24
CA PHE A 8 45.56 -11.66 -10.04
C PHE A 8 44.43 -10.96 -9.27
N ASN A 9 44.49 -9.64 -9.08
CA ASN A 9 43.38 -8.89 -8.47
C ASN A 9 42.10 -8.96 -9.31
N ARG A 10 42.20 -8.92 -10.64
CA ARG A 10 41.03 -9.08 -11.52
C ARG A 10 40.47 -10.50 -11.47
N PHE A 11 41.33 -11.50 -11.30
CA PHE A 11 40.95 -12.91 -11.15
C PHE A 11 40.30 -13.18 -9.79
N ILE A 12 40.88 -12.69 -8.69
CA ILE A 12 40.32 -12.75 -7.33
C ILE A 12 38.98 -12.00 -7.25
N LYS A 13 38.86 -10.82 -7.88
CA LYS A 13 37.57 -10.11 -8.00
C LYS A 13 36.51 -10.96 -8.71
N ARG A 14 36.93 -11.73 -9.72
CA ARG A 14 36.05 -12.59 -10.51
C ARG A 14 35.67 -13.88 -9.77
N LEU A 15 36.56 -14.42 -8.94
CA LEU A 15 36.29 -15.55 -8.02
C LEU A 15 35.37 -15.15 -6.87
N ASN A 16 35.54 -13.94 -6.31
CA ASN A 16 34.64 -13.40 -5.27
C ASN A 16 33.26 -13.05 -5.84
N MET A 17 33.16 -12.79 -7.16
CA MET A 17 31.89 -12.57 -7.85
C MET A 17 31.09 -13.86 -8.07
N SER A 18 31.75 -15.03 -8.12
CA SER A 18 31.10 -16.35 -8.25
C SER A 18 30.70 -16.97 -6.92
N GLN A 19 31.13 -16.38 -5.79
CA GLN A 19 30.46 -16.61 -4.52
C GLN A 19 29.18 -15.79 -4.55
N GLU A 20 28.12 -16.34 -5.14
CA GLU A 20 26.78 -15.85 -4.84
C GLU A 20 26.67 -15.88 -3.32
N ASN A 21 26.64 -14.70 -2.69
CA ASN A 21 26.12 -14.60 -1.34
C ASN A 21 24.66 -15.03 -1.48
N ILE A 22 24.40 -16.33 -1.35
CA ILE A 22 23.04 -16.88 -1.30
C ILE A 22 22.43 -16.19 -0.10
N SER A 23 21.70 -15.11 -0.37
CA SER A 23 21.12 -14.34 0.71
C SER A 23 20.14 -15.29 1.41
N PRO A 24 20.15 -15.36 2.75
CA PRO A 24 19.12 -16.09 3.45
C PRO A 24 17.77 -15.52 2.97
N ASN A 25 16.88 -16.40 2.52
CA ASN A 25 15.58 -16.09 1.91
C ASN A 25 15.54 -15.82 0.39
N ASN A 26 16.60 -16.13 -0.37
CA ASN A 26 16.55 -16.04 -1.85
C ASN A 26 15.33 -16.74 -2.47
N HIS A 27 14.97 -17.92 -1.95
CA HIS A 27 13.79 -18.66 -2.39
C HIS A 27 12.48 -17.87 -2.28
N ILE A 28 12.37 -16.95 -1.31
CA ILE A 28 11.20 -16.08 -1.15
C ILE A 28 11.19 -15.02 -2.25
N GLU A 29 12.34 -14.39 -2.53
CA GLU A 29 12.47 -13.42 -3.61
C GLU A 29 12.20 -14.03 -4.98
N GLU A 30 12.76 -15.21 -5.26
CA GLU A 30 12.54 -15.95 -6.50
C GLU A 30 11.06 -16.26 -6.72
N TYR A 31 10.35 -16.68 -5.67
CA TYR A 31 8.91 -16.94 -5.75
C TYR A 31 8.12 -15.66 -6.01
N LEU A 32 8.46 -14.55 -5.34
CA LEU A 32 7.81 -13.26 -5.59
C LEU A 32 8.09 -12.74 -7.00
N ASP A 33 9.32 -12.90 -7.50
CA ASP A 33 9.70 -12.54 -8.87
C ASP A 33 8.90 -13.35 -9.89
N TYR A 34 8.78 -14.67 -9.67
CA TYR A 34 7.91 -15.54 -10.46
C TYR A 34 6.46 -15.04 -10.42
N TYR A 35 5.90 -14.82 -9.23
CA TYR A 35 4.52 -14.38 -9.04
C TYR A 35 4.22 -13.05 -9.75
N CYS A 36 5.14 -12.09 -9.65
CA CYS A 36 5.05 -10.78 -10.31
C CYS A 36 5.38 -10.81 -11.80
N SER A 37 5.87 -11.93 -12.34
CA SER A 37 6.15 -12.11 -13.77
C SER A 37 4.99 -12.76 -14.54
N LEU A 38 4.01 -13.32 -13.82
CA LEU A 38 2.84 -13.96 -14.42
C LEU A 38 2.07 -12.98 -15.31
N PHE A 39 1.90 -13.36 -16.58
CA PHE A 39 1.20 -12.55 -17.58
C PHE A 39 -0.30 -12.38 -17.25
N CYS A 40 -0.92 -13.42 -16.71
CA CYS A 40 -2.31 -13.37 -16.25
C CYS A 40 -2.34 -13.16 -14.75
N SER A 41 -3.17 -12.22 -14.28
CA SER A 41 -3.34 -11.96 -12.84
C SER A 41 -3.81 -13.23 -12.13
N PRO A 42 -2.97 -13.86 -11.29
CA PRO A 42 -3.43 -14.95 -10.45
C PRO A 42 -4.47 -14.37 -9.49
N LYS A 43 -5.70 -14.88 -9.47
CA LYS A 43 -6.79 -14.43 -8.58
C LYS A 43 -6.54 -14.87 -7.12
N LEU A 44 -5.29 -14.83 -6.68
CA LEU A 44 -4.79 -15.35 -5.42
C LEU A 44 -3.91 -14.30 -4.76
N ALA A 45 -3.44 -14.57 -3.54
CA ALA A 45 -2.53 -13.70 -2.81
C ALA A 45 -1.40 -14.54 -2.19
N VAL A 46 -0.21 -13.93 -2.07
CA VAL A 46 0.95 -14.55 -1.42
C VAL A 46 0.97 -14.12 0.05
N LEU A 47 1.01 -15.10 0.96
CA LEU A 47 1.12 -14.87 2.40
C LEU A 47 2.56 -15.13 2.87
N LEU A 48 3.26 -14.07 3.29
CA LEU A 48 4.59 -14.18 3.89
C LEU A 48 4.48 -14.51 5.39
N LYS A 49 4.94 -15.71 5.78
CA LYS A 49 4.88 -16.20 7.17
C LYS A 49 6.26 -16.23 7.82
N GLY A 50 6.31 -15.94 9.13
CA GLY A 50 7.52 -16.01 9.95
C GLY A 50 7.26 -15.53 11.37
N GLU A 51 8.17 -15.80 12.30
CA GLU A 51 8.05 -15.43 13.71
C GLU A 51 7.98 -13.91 13.93
N TRP A 52 7.47 -13.48 15.08
CA TRP A 52 7.47 -12.06 15.44
C TRP A 52 8.90 -11.52 15.46
N GLY A 53 9.12 -10.32 14.93
CA GLY A 53 10.45 -9.70 14.88
C GLY A 53 11.42 -10.26 13.83
N CYS A 54 11.06 -11.29 13.05
CA CYS A 54 11.96 -11.89 12.05
C CYS A 54 12.22 -11.02 10.79
N GLY A 55 11.75 -9.76 10.77
CA GLY A 55 12.04 -8.83 9.67
C GLY A 55 11.12 -8.86 8.45
N LYS A 56 9.92 -9.45 8.51
CA LYS A 56 8.95 -9.50 7.37
C LYS A 56 8.70 -8.13 6.71
N THR A 57 8.40 -7.12 7.52
CA THR A 57 8.15 -5.75 7.03
C THR A 57 9.38 -5.16 6.37
N TRP A 58 10.56 -5.40 6.95
CA TRP A 58 11.83 -4.95 6.37
C TRP A 58 12.08 -5.61 5.02
N PHE A 59 11.87 -6.93 4.91
CA PHE A 59 12.02 -7.68 3.68
C PHE A 59 11.12 -7.17 2.55
N ILE A 60 9.82 -6.99 2.82
CA ILE A 60 8.87 -6.47 1.82
C ILE A 60 9.24 -5.05 1.38
N ASN A 61 9.74 -4.21 2.29
CA ASN A 61 10.20 -2.87 1.92
C ASN A 61 11.41 -2.90 0.98
N GLN A 62 12.39 -3.78 1.23
CA GLN A 62 13.53 -3.97 0.32
C GLN A 62 13.09 -4.48 -1.05
N TYR A 63 12.22 -5.49 -1.06
CA TYR A 63 11.65 -6.03 -2.30
C TYR A 63 10.89 -4.96 -3.10
N ARG A 64 10.19 -4.06 -2.41
CA ARG A 64 9.48 -2.95 -3.04
C ARG A 64 10.43 -1.94 -3.71
N GLU A 65 11.57 -1.63 -3.10
CA GLU A 65 12.59 -0.80 -3.72
C GLU A 65 13.23 -1.49 -4.95
N LYS A 66 13.40 -2.82 -4.90
CA LYS A 66 13.80 -3.63 -6.08
C LYS A 66 12.77 -3.53 -7.22
N LEU A 67 11.48 -3.63 -6.93
CA LEU A 67 10.43 -3.44 -7.95
C LEU A 67 10.46 -2.04 -8.56
N LYS A 68 10.70 -1.02 -7.72
CA LYS A 68 10.79 0.38 -8.14
C LYS A 68 11.99 0.62 -9.06
N SER A 69 13.15 0.02 -8.77
CA SER A 69 14.34 0.11 -9.65
C SER A 69 14.11 -0.58 -11.00
N GLN A 70 13.17 -1.54 -11.06
CA GLN A 70 12.69 -2.18 -12.30
C GLN A 70 11.54 -1.42 -12.98
N ASN A 71 11.23 -0.18 -12.58
CA ASN A 71 10.09 0.61 -13.07
C ASN A 71 8.71 -0.07 -12.90
N LYS A 72 8.57 -1.01 -11.97
CA LYS A 72 7.29 -1.63 -11.63
C LYS A 72 6.58 -0.81 -10.55
N LYS A 73 5.29 -0.50 -10.78
CA LYS A 73 4.46 0.20 -9.78
C LYS A 73 4.00 -0.79 -8.71
N SER A 74 4.16 -0.41 -7.44
CA SER A 74 3.72 -1.19 -6.29
C SER A 74 2.99 -0.30 -5.29
N LEU A 75 1.87 -0.81 -4.76
CA LEU A 75 1.10 -0.16 -3.71
C LEU A 75 1.45 -0.81 -2.36
N TYR A 76 1.60 0.01 -1.34
CA TYR A 76 1.86 -0.46 0.02
C TYR A 76 0.85 0.15 0.98
N VAL A 77 0.17 -0.71 1.74
CA VAL A 77 -0.80 -0.29 2.75
C VAL A 77 -0.42 -0.99 4.06
N SER A 78 -0.17 -0.20 5.10
CA SER A 78 -0.07 -0.71 6.46
C SER A 78 -1.45 -0.69 7.09
N LEU A 79 -1.89 -1.83 7.61
CA LEU A 79 -3.13 -1.94 8.39
C LEU A 79 -2.95 -1.55 9.85
N TYR A 80 -1.71 -1.30 10.28
CA TYR A 80 -1.42 -0.90 11.65
C TYR A 80 -2.04 0.47 11.95
N GLY A 81 -2.92 0.53 12.95
CA GLY A 81 -3.59 1.75 13.38
C GLY A 81 -4.78 2.18 12.52
N VAL A 82 -5.22 1.34 11.57
CA VAL A 82 -6.43 1.60 10.76
C VAL A 82 -7.68 1.19 11.55
N ASN A 83 -8.64 2.12 11.69
CA ASN A 83 -9.80 1.92 12.57
C ASN A 83 -11.11 1.67 11.81
N SER A 84 -11.12 1.79 10.47
CA SER A 84 -12.31 1.52 9.67
C SER A 84 -11.98 0.99 8.27
N TYR A 85 -12.92 0.24 7.69
CA TYR A 85 -12.82 -0.27 6.33
C TYR A 85 -12.65 0.83 5.27
N SER A 86 -13.29 2.00 5.47
CA SER A 86 -13.16 3.13 4.54
C SER A 86 -11.72 3.66 4.45
N GLU A 87 -10.97 3.63 5.56
CA GLU A 87 -9.56 4.06 5.56
C GLU A 87 -8.66 3.08 4.79
N ILE A 88 -9.02 1.80 4.75
CA ILE A 88 -8.31 0.78 3.97
C ILE A 88 -8.51 1.02 2.47
N GLU A 89 -9.74 1.32 2.04
CA GLU A 89 -10.07 1.60 0.62
C GLU A 89 -9.46 2.91 0.12
N ASP A 90 -9.40 3.92 0.99
CA ASP A 90 -8.84 5.23 0.64
C ASP A 90 -7.32 5.15 0.35
N SER A 91 -6.57 4.26 1.00
CA SER A 91 -5.10 4.22 0.90
C SER A 91 -4.56 3.79 -0.48
N PRO A 92 -5.03 2.69 -1.10
CA PRO A 92 -4.68 2.34 -2.48
C PRO A 92 -5.19 3.38 -3.48
N PHE A 93 -6.42 3.87 -3.28
CA PHE A 93 -7.04 4.83 -4.18
C PHE A 93 -6.24 6.14 -4.24
N GLN A 94 -5.76 6.61 -3.08
CA GLN A 94 -4.91 7.78 -2.98
C GLN A 94 -3.55 7.60 -3.71
N GLN A 95 -2.96 6.41 -3.60
CA GLN A 95 -1.70 6.12 -4.28
C GLN A 95 -1.85 5.99 -5.81
N LEU A 96 -3.03 5.58 -6.29
CA LEU A 96 -3.34 5.46 -7.72
C LEU A 96 -3.69 6.80 -8.37
N HIS A 97 -4.35 7.72 -7.65
CA HIS A 97 -4.78 9.02 -8.15
C HIS A 97 -4.18 10.19 -7.36
N PRO A 98 -2.91 10.56 -7.61
CA PRO A 98 -2.20 11.59 -6.83
C PRO A 98 -2.89 12.98 -6.84
N ILE A 99 -3.65 13.30 -7.89
CA ILE A 99 -4.42 14.56 -7.97
C ILE A 99 -5.60 14.54 -7.00
N LEU A 100 -6.29 13.39 -6.87
CA LEU A 100 -7.42 13.19 -5.95
C LEU A 100 -7.00 12.97 -4.48
N ALA A 101 -5.73 12.61 -4.29
CA ALA A 101 -5.14 12.20 -3.03
C ALA A 101 -4.36 13.30 -2.30
N SER A 102 -4.35 14.53 -2.83
CA SER A 102 -3.63 15.62 -2.17
C SER A 102 -4.14 15.76 -0.73
N LYS A 103 -3.21 15.93 0.22
CA LYS A 103 -3.56 16.00 1.65
C LYS A 103 -4.66 17.03 1.91
N GLN A 104 -4.65 18.17 1.20
CA GLN A 104 -5.70 19.18 1.34
C GLN A 104 -7.06 18.70 0.83
N MET A 105 -7.12 17.97 -0.28
CA MET A 105 -8.39 17.58 -0.88
C MET A 105 -9.05 16.40 -0.15
N VAL A 106 -8.25 15.49 0.42
CA VAL A 106 -8.75 14.45 1.34
C VAL A 106 -9.37 15.08 2.59
N ILE A 107 -8.72 16.09 3.17
CA ILE A 107 -9.23 16.82 4.34
C ILE A 107 -10.51 17.58 3.96
N ALA A 108 -10.48 18.35 2.86
CA ALA A 108 -11.62 19.12 2.38
C ALA A 108 -12.84 18.23 2.09
N GLY A 109 -12.64 17.07 1.47
CA GLY A 109 -13.69 16.09 1.22
C GLY A 109 -14.31 15.54 2.50
N LYS A 110 -13.49 15.23 3.52
CA LYS A 110 -13.99 14.78 4.85
C LYS A 110 -14.81 15.87 5.54
N VAL A 111 -14.34 17.12 5.52
CA VAL A 111 -15.04 18.28 6.11
C VAL A 111 -16.36 18.54 5.39
N PHE A 112 -16.35 18.60 4.05
CA PHE A 112 -17.55 18.81 3.24
C PHE A 112 -18.60 17.72 3.47
N LYS A 113 -18.16 16.44 3.55
CA LYS A 113 -19.06 15.31 3.83
C LYS A 113 -19.66 15.39 5.24
N GLY A 114 -18.88 15.84 6.23
CA GLY A 114 -19.36 16.10 7.59
C GLY A 114 -20.41 17.22 7.61
N PHE A 115 -20.15 18.32 6.91
CA PHE A 115 -21.09 19.44 6.78
C PHE A 115 -22.39 19.03 6.08
N LEU A 116 -22.29 18.34 4.94
CA LEU A 116 -23.46 17.89 4.18
C LEU A 116 -24.34 16.93 5.00
N LYS A 117 -23.74 15.99 5.73
CA LYS A 117 -24.47 15.11 6.65
C LYS A 117 -25.13 15.88 7.80
N GLY A 118 -24.46 16.91 8.32
CA GLY A 118 -25.00 17.79 9.34
C GLY A 118 -26.22 18.56 8.83
N ALA A 119 -26.08 19.24 7.69
CA ALA A 119 -27.14 20.01 7.05
C ALA A 119 -28.36 19.13 6.70
N LEU A 120 -28.14 17.96 6.09
CA LEU A 120 -29.22 17.02 5.77
C LEU A 120 -29.96 16.52 7.01
N LYS A 121 -29.28 16.25 8.13
CA LYS A 121 -29.94 15.85 9.39
C LYS A 121 -30.78 16.97 10.00
N ILE A 122 -30.38 18.23 9.86
CA ILE A 122 -31.13 19.38 10.37
C ILE A 122 -32.42 19.54 9.54
N ASP A 123 -32.31 19.47 8.21
CA ASP A 123 -33.46 19.61 7.31
C ASP A 123 -34.45 18.44 7.45
N LEU A 124 -33.95 17.20 7.50
CA LEU A 124 -34.79 16.01 7.74
C LEU A 124 -35.52 16.03 9.10
N ASN A 125 -34.90 16.59 10.15
CA ASN A 125 -35.59 16.78 11.44
C ASN A 125 -36.64 17.90 11.39
N MET A 126 -36.39 18.97 10.64
CA MET A 126 -37.34 20.06 10.47
C MET A 126 -38.60 19.62 9.71
N VAL A 127 -38.43 18.77 8.68
CA VAL A 127 -39.55 18.17 7.92
C VAL A 127 -40.33 17.17 8.78
N LYS A 128 -39.66 16.36 9.60
CA LYS A 128 -40.33 15.40 10.50
C LYS A 128 -41.12 16.07 11.63
N MET A 129 -40.65 17.21 12.13
CA MET A 129 -41.37 18.04 13.11
C MET A 129 -42.63 18.69 12.51
N LYS A 130 -42.59 19.16 11.26
CA LYS A 130 -43.77 19.73 10.58
C LYS A 130 -44.86 18.68 10.29
N GLY A 131 -44.48 17.42 10.04
CA GLY A 131 -45.44 16.34 9.79
C GLY A 131 -46.31 15.95 10.99
N HIS A 132 -45.84 16.16 12.22
CA HIS A 132 -46.59 15.84 13.44
C HIS A 132 -47.52 16.96 13.91
N GLY A 133 -47.36 18.19 13.40
CA GLY A 133 -48.18 19.35 13.75
C GLY A 133 -49.45 19.53 12.91
N LEU A 134 -49.67 18.71 11.87
CA LEU A 134 -50.80 18.86 10.95
C LEU A 134 -52.08 18.11 11.37
N PHE A 135 -52.09 17.45 12.53
CA PHE A 135 -53.23 16.61 12.97
C PHE A 135 -54.09 17.20 14.09
N LEU A 136 -53.89 18.45 14.53
CA LEU A 136 -54.58 18.98 15.72
C LEU A 136 -55.30 20.33 15.54
N SER A 137 -55.78 20.67 14.34
CA SER A 137 -56.59 21.90 14.18
C SER A 137 -57.72 21.77 13.16
N GLN A 138 -58.52 20.71 13.30
CA GLN A 138 -59.87 20.63 12.71
C GLN A 138 -60.77 19.85 13.70
N ARG A 139 -61.21 20.50 14.77
CA ARG A 139 -62.45 20.21 15.51
C ARG A 139 -62.91 21.46 16.21
#